data_AF-A0A661XI77-F1
#
_entry.id   AF-A0A661XI77-F1
#
_cell.length_a   1.000
_cell.length_b   1.000
_cell.length_c   1.000
_cell.angle_alpha   90.00
_cell.angle_beta   90.00
_cell.angle_gamma   90.00
#
_symmetry.space_group_name_H-M   'P 1'
#
loop_
_entity.id
_entity.type
_entity.pdbx_description
1 polymer ?
#
loop_
_entity_poly.entity_id
_entity_poly.type
_entity_poly.pdbx_seq_one_letter_code
_entity_poly.pdbx_strand_id
1 'polypeptide(L)'
;MTTKHPLLLFLTFLTIGQILTAQQREISDLRTGWKFTKGLHELAFESNFDDAEWQDVVIPHDWAIEEPFVIDGDGNTGKLPWKGEGWYRKQLDIPDHYKGKRLYLLFDGIMAFPVIYVNG
;
A
#
# COMPACT_ATOMS: atom_id res chain seq x y z
N MET A 1 26.16 -55.85 -28.53
CA MET A 1 26.19 -54.98 -27.34
C MET A 1 26.35 -53.54 -27.81
N THR A 2 25.27 -52.81 -28.05
CA THR A 2 25.31 -51.38 -28.36
C THR A 2 24.22 -50.69 -27.55
N THR A 3 24.67 -49.90 -26.58
CA THR A 3 23.87 -49.24 -25.54
C THR A 3 23.07 -48.08 -26.13
N LYS A 4 21.78 -48.28 -26.36
CA LYS A 4 20.81 -47.22 -26.74
C LYS A 4 20.28 -46.46 -25.51
N HIS A 5 21.17 -45.93 -24.67
CA HIS A 5 20.80 -45.22 -23.44
C HIS A 5 21.06 -43.69 -23.38
N PRO A 6 21.70 -43.00 -24.35
CA PRO A 6 21.99 -41.57 -24.18
C PRO A 6 20.76 -40.67 -24.43
N LEU A 7 19.82 -41.11 -25.29
CA LEU A 7 18.64 -40.30 -25.64
C LEU A 7 17.59 -40.27 -24.51
N LEU A 8 17.48 -41.35 -23.75
CA LEU A 8 16.53 -41.45 -22.63
C LEU A 8 16.97 -40.55 -21.45
N LEU A 9 18.27 -40.45 -21.20
CA LEU A 9 18.87 -39.60 -20.15
C LEU A 9 18.74 -38.10 -20.46
N PHE A 10 18.81 -37.72 -21.74
CA PHE A 10 18.66 -36.33 -22.18
C PHE A 10 17.20 -35.85 -22.08
N LEU A 11 16.23 -36.72 -22.38
CA LEU A 11 14.81 -36.41 -22.22
C LEU A 11 14.40 -36.23 -20.75
N THR A 12 14.95 -37.03 -19.83
CA THR A 12 14.70 -36.88 -18.39
C THR A 12 15.27 -35.59 -17.81
N PHE A 13 16.38 -35.08 -18.37
CA PHE A 13 16.98 -33.81 -17.93
C PHE A 13 16.15 -32.59 -18.38
N LEU A 14 15.50 -32.68 -19.55
CA LEU A 14 14.65 -31.62 -20.09
C LEU A 14 13.33 -31.47 -19.32
N THR A 15 12.80 -32.57 -18.77
CA THR A 15 11.55 -32.55 -17.98
C THR A 15 11.73 -32.07 -16.53
N ILE A 16 12.94 -32.19 -15.97
CA ILE A 16 13.25 -31.72 -14.60
C ILE A 16 13.50 -30.20 -14.57
N GLY A 17 13.72 -29.55 -15.71
CA GLY A 17 13.93 -28.10 -15.80
C GLY A 17 12.68 -27.23 -15.60
N GLN A 18 11.48 -27.83 -15.55
CA GLN A 18 10.22 -27.10 -15.31
C GLN A 18 9.86 -27.07 -13.81
N ILE A 19 10.86 -26.90 -12.94
CA ILE A 19 10.62 -26.65 -11.52
C ILE A 19 9.94 -25.29 -11.40
N LEU A 20 8.62 -25.37 -11.19
CA LEU A 20 7.83 -24.55 -10.28
C LEU A 20 8.34 -23.10 -10.16
N THR A 21 7.87 -22.23 -11.05
CA THR A 21 7.78 -20.81 -10.70
C THR A 21 6.67 -20.68 -9.65
N ALA A 22 7.02 -20.93 -8.39
CA ALA A 22 6.18 -20.53 -7.28
C ALA A 22 5.90 -19.04 -7.45
N GLN A 23 4.62 -18.65 -7.49
CA GLN A 23 4.24 -17.25 -7.60
C GLN A 23 4.77 -16.53 -6.36
N GLN A 24 5.91 -15.84 -6.52
CA GLN A 24 6.53 -15.10 -5.44
C GLN A 24 5.58 -13.96 -5.06
N ARG A 25 5.30 -13.82 -3.76
CA ARG A 25 4.63 -12.64 -3.23
C ARG A 25 5.58 -11.46 -3.44
N GLU A 26 5.09 -10.48 -4.19
CA GLU A 26 5.75 -9.19 -4.28
C GLU A 26 5.21 -8.29 -3.17
N ILE A 27 6.12 -7.55 -2.54
CA ILE A 27 5.80 -6.57 -1.51
C ILE A 27 6.45 -5.27 -1.92
N SER A 28 5.65 -4.22 -2.01
CA SER A 28 6.11 -2.88 -2.32
C SER A 28 5.69 -1.95 -1.19
N ASP A 29 6.66 -1.24 -0.63
CA ASP A 29 6.40 -0.26 0.42
C ASP A 29 5.84 1.03 -0.19
N LEU A 30 4.60 1.35 0.16
CA LEU A 30 3.90 2.53 -0.32
C LEU A 30 4.17 3.75 0.56
N ARG A 31 5.44 4.08 0.82
CA ARG A 31 5.78 5.15 1.77
C ARG A 31 5.54 6.57 1.23
N THR A 32 5.75 6.79 -0.07
CA THR A 32 5.78 8.13 -0.68
C THR A 32 4.59 8.34 -1.61
N GLY A 33 4.40 9.58 -2.07
CA GLY A 33 3.35 9.93 -3.04
C GLY A 33 1.95 9.82 -2.45
N TRP A 34 1.81 10.10 -1.15
CA TRP A 34 0.54 10.31 -0.49
C TRP A 34 0.25 11.80 -0.45
N LYS A 35 -1.03 12.14 -0.56
CA LYS A 35 -1.56 13.47 -0.33
C LYS A 35 -2.38 13.45 0.96
N PHE A 36 -2.28 14.53 1.73
CA PHE A 36 -2.95 14.68 3.01
C PHE A 36 -3.68 16.03 3.10
N THR A 37 -4.86 16.00 3.70
CA THR A 37 -5.55 17.20 4.19
C THR A 37 -6.26 16.89 5.51
N LYS A 38 -6.35 17.89 6.39
CA LYS A 38 -7.10 17.82 7.64
C LYS A 38 -8.46 18.48 7.46
N GLY A 39 -9.49 17.89 8.07
CA GLY A 39 -10.85 18.40 8.04
C GLY A 39 -11.78 17.54 7.19
N LEU A 40 -13.03 17.98 7.13
CA LEU A 40 -14.08 17.34 6.34
C LEU A 40 -13.92 17.74 4.88
N HIS A 41 -13.77 16.74 4.02
CA HIS A 41 -13.79 16.90 2.57
C HIS A 41 -14.87 15.98 2.01
N GLU A 42 -16.06 16.54 1.79
CA GLU A 42 -17.15 15.82 1.15
C GLU A 42 -16.69 15.28 -0.21
N LEU A 43 -17.04 14.03 -0.51
CA LEU A 43 -16.69 13.35 -1.77
C LEU A 43 -15.19 13.06 -1.98
N ALA A 44 -14.33 13.25 -0.98
CA ALA A 44 -12.90 12.92 -1.09
C ALA A 44 -12.59 11.42 -1.29
N PHE A 45 -13.60 10.55 -1.21
CA PHE A 45 -13.50 9.14 -1.59
C PHE A 45 -13.61 8.91 -3.11
N GLU A 46 -14.17 9.86 -3.87
CA GLU A 46 -14.34 9.72 -5.31
C GLU A 46 -13.00 9.67 -6.04
N SER A 47 -12.88 8.81 -7.05
CA SER A 47 -11.63 8.60 -7.76
C SER A 47 -11.17 9.82 -8.57
N ASN A 48 -12.11 10.69 -8.96
CA ASN A 48 -11.88 11.92 -9.72
C ASN A 48 -11.88 13.20 -8.86
N PHE A 49 -11.91 13.07 -7.53
CA PHE A 49 -11.77 14.22 -6.63
C PHE A 49 -10.42 14.93 -6.84
N ASP A 50 -10.45 16.26 -6.94
CA ASP A 50 -9.26 17.09 -7.13
C ASP A 50 -8.55 17.31 -5.78
N ASP A 51 -7.37 16.70 -5.64
CA ASP A 51 -6.50 16.81 -4.48
C ASP A 51 -5.22 17.62 -4.76
N ALA A 52 -5.20 18.43 -5.82
CA ALA A 52 -4.00 19.19 -6.23
C ALA A 52 -3.41 20.07 -5.10
N GLU A 53 -4.28 20.68 -4.30
CA GLU A 53 -3.88 21.58 -3.20
C GLU A 53 -3.55 20.85 -1.89
N TRP A 54 -3.64 19.52 -1.85
CA TRP A 54 -3.33 18.74 -0.66
C TRP A 54 -1.83 18.63 -0.45
N GLN A 55 -1.42 18.55 0.82
CA GLN A 55 -0.03 18.42 1.22
C GLN A 55 0.52 17.06 0.77
N ASP A 56 1.65 17.05 0.07
CA ASP A 56 2.38 15.81 -0.17
C ASP A 56 3.07 15.34 1.11
N VAL A 57 2.84 14.09 1.51
CA VAL A 57 3.38 13.49 2.73
C VAL A 57 4.04 12.14 2.47
N VAL A 58 4.90 11.74 3.41
CA VAL A 58 5.55 10.41 3.44
C VAL A 58 5.11 9.71 4.72
N ILE A 59 4.64 8.46 4.59
CA ILE A 59 4.22 7.67 5.75
C ILE A 59 5.39 6.88 6.38
N PRO A 60 5.37 6.62 7.71
CA PRO A 60 4.32 6.99 8.68
C PRO A 60 4.21 8.51 8.89
N HIS A 61 2.98 9.01 9.02
CA HIS A 61 2.66 10.43 9.17
C HIS A 61 1.70 10.63 10.34
N ASP A 62 1.93 11.65 11.16
CA ASP A 62 1.07 12.09 12.25
C ASP A 62 0.82 13.58 12.08
N TRP A 63 -0.41 13.98 11.76
CA TRP A 63 -0.74 15.39 11.56
C TRP A 63 -0.76 16.19 12.87
N ALA A 64 -0.95 15.54 14.01
CA ALA A 64 -1.17 16.20 15.27
C ALA A 64 0.12 16.79 15.83
N ILE A 65 1.26 16.14 15.57
CA ILE A 65 2.59 16.57 16.03
C ILE A 65 3.06 17.87 15.36
N GLU A 66 2.49 18.21 14.20
CA GLU A 66 2.81 19.43 13.45
C GLU A 66 2.10 20.67 14.02
N GLU A 67 1.11 20.47 14.89
CA GLU A 67 0.31 21.54 15.49
C GLU A 67 0.80 21.92 16.90
N PRO A 68 0.54 23.15 17.36
CA PRO A 68 0.87 23.57 18.72
C PRO A 68 0.20 22.72 19.80
N PHE A 69 0.88 22.56 20.93
CA PHE A 69 0.31 21.92 22.12
C PHE A 69 -0.90 22.70 22.65
N VAL A 70 -1.94 21.96 23.03
CA VAL A 70 -3.12 22.46 23.73
C VAL A 70 -2.83 22.44 25.22
N ILE A 71 -2.40 23.57 25.79
CA ILE A 71 -1.92 23.67 27.19
C ILE A 71 -2.94 23.14 28.20
N ASP A 72 -4.23 23.44 27.99
CA ASP A 72 -5.34 22.97 28.83
C ASP A 72 -5.96 21.65 28.34
N GLY A 73 -5.33 21.01 27.35
CA GLY A 73 -5.74 19.73 26.79
C GLY A 73 -5.40 18.54 27.67
N ASP A 74 -5.90 17.37 27.26
CA ASP A 74 -5.66 16.10 27.95
C ASP A 74 -4.16 15.73 27.94
N GLY A 75 -3.59 15.56 29.13
CA GLY A 75 -2.20 15.17 29.31
C GLY A 75 -1.90 13.74 28.86
N ASN A 76 -2.89 12.85 28.84
CA ASN A 76 -2.71 11.44 28.47
C ASN A 76 -2.39 11.24 26.99
N THR A 77 -2.64 12.25 26.16
CA THR A 77 -2.40 12.23 24.72
C THR A 77 -1.32 13.23 24.31
N GLY A 78 -0.42 13.55 25.24
CA GLY A 78 0.69 14.49 24.98
C GLY A 78 0.24 15.93 24.72
N LYS A 79 -1.01 16.29 25.06
CA LYS A 79 -1.59 17.62 24.79
C LYS A 79 -1.57 18.05 23.33
N LEU A 80 -1.58 17.10 22.39
CA LEU A 80 -1.67 17.40 20.96
C LEU A 80 -3.13 17.49 20.49
N PRO A 81 -3.43 18.28 19.45
CA PRO A 81 -4.76 18.38 18.84
C PRO A 81 -5.03 17.22 17.87
N TRP A 82 -5.00 15.99 18.39
CA TRP A 82 -5.12 14.75 17.61
C TRP A 82 -6.54 14.44 17.10
N LYS A 83 -7.56 15.11 17.63
CA LYS A 83 -8.97 14.87 17.26
C LYS A 83 -9.29 15.56 15.93
N GLY A 84 -10.04 14.86 15.09
CA GLY A 84 -10.55 15.38 13.83
C GLY A 84 -10.65 14.29 12.78
N GLU A 85 -11.04 14.72 11.58
CA GLU A 85 -10.98 13.89 10.37
C GLU A 85 -9.75 14.31 9.55
N GLY A 86 -9.10 13.33 8.94
CA GLY A 86 -7.97 13.54 8.05
C GLY A 86 -8.08 12.58 6.87
N TRP A 87 -7.82 13.09 5.68
CA TRP A 87 -7.88 12.31 4.46
C TRP A 87 -6.49 12.05 3.91
N TYR A 88 -6.26 10.81 3.50
CA TYR A 88 -5.07 10.40 2.79
C TYR A 88 -5.47 9.86 1.42
N ARG A 89 -4.85 10.37 0.35
CA ARG A 89 -5.08 9.92 -1.02
C ARG A 89 -3.77 9.49 -1.66
N LYS A 90 -3.82 8.40 -2.42
CA LYS A 90 -2.68 7.88 -3.19
C LYS A 90 -3.15 7.24 -4.47
N GLN A 91 -2.65 7.74 -5.59
CA GLN A 91 -2.79 7.07 -6.89
C GLN A 91 -1.76 5.94 -6.99
N LEU A 92 -2.21 4.78 -7.47
CA LEU A 92 -1.38 3.61 -7.72
C LEU A 92 -1.52 3.18 -9.17
N ASP A 93 -0.42 3.18 -9.90
CA ASP A 93 -0.37 2.55 -11.21
C ASP A 93 -0.20 1.04 -11.02
N ILE A 94 -1.16 0.26 -11.53
CA ILE A 94 -1.14 -1.20 -11.48
C ILE A 94 -0.83 -1.74 -12.88
N PRO A 95 0.42 -2.16 -13.14
CA PRO A 95 0.80 -2.73 -14.43
C PRO A 95 -0.03 -3.95 -14.85
N ASP A 96 -0.21 -4.12 -16.16
CA ASP A 96 -0.97 -5.23 -16.75
C ASP A 96 -0.46 -6.63 -16.36
N HIS A 97 0.81 -6.76 -15.97
CA HIS A 97 1.36 -8.06 -15.54
C HIS A 97 0.77 -8.54 -14.20
N TYR A 98 0.05 -7.69 -13.46
CA TYR A 98 -0.74 -8.08 -12.29
C TYR A 98 -2.14 -8.59 -12.63
N LYS A 99 -2.56 -8.54 -13.90
CA LYS A 99 -3.90 -9.00 -14.31
C LYS A 99 -4.14 -10.45 -13.87
N GLY A 100 -5.28 -10.69 -13.22
CA GLY A 100 -5.65 -11.99 -12.68
C GLY A 100 -4.96 -12.37 -11.36
N LYS A 101 -4.11 -11.52 -10.79
CA LYS A 101 -3.52 -11.72 -9.47
C LYS A 101 -4.37 -11.08 -8.37
N ARG A 102 -4.13 -11.49 -7.12
CA ARG A 102 -4.69 -10.84 -5.93
C ARG A 102 -3.74 -9.76 -5.45
N LEU A 103 -4.26 -8.56 -5.26
CA LEU A 103 -3.55 -7.43 -4.68
C LEU A 103 -4.08 -7.17 -3.28
N TYR A 104 -3.20 -6.80 -2.37
CA TYR A 104 -3.53 -6.49 -0.98
C TYR A 104 -2.95 -5.13 -0.65
N LEU A 105 -3.78 -4.23 -0.13
CA LEU A 105 -3.34 -3.01 0.53
C LEU A 105 -3.25 -3.30 2.02
N LEU A 106 -2.04 -3.25 2.57
CA LEU A 106 -1.78 -3.60 3.97
C LEU A 106 -1.33 -2.35 4.73
N PHE A 107 -1.98 -2.08 5.86
CA PHE A 107 -1.57 -1.07 6.82
C PHE A 107 -1.12 -1.77 8.10
N ASP A 108 0.04 -1.39 8.62
CA ASP A 108 0.53 -1.89 9.92
C ASP A 108 -0.29 -1.30 11.08
N GLY A 109 -0.67 -0.02 10.97
CA GLY A 109 -1.62 0.63 11.87
C GLY A 109 -2.08 1.98 11.35
N ILE A 110 -3.34 2.33 11.61
CA ILE A 110 -3.92 3.66 11.38
C ILE A 110 -4.69 4.07 12.63
N MET A 111 -4.35 5.22 13.20
CA MET A 111 -5.07 5.83 14.31
C MET A 111 -6.02 6.91 13.77
N ALA A 112 -7.31 6.92 14.06
CA ALA A 112 -8.13 5.82 14.56
C ALA A 112 -9.42 5.77 13.73
N PHE A 113 -10.09 4.63 13.70
CA PHE A 113 -11.32 4.41 12.92
C PHE A 113 -11.13 4.65 11.41
N PRO A 114 -10.14 4.01 10.77
CA PRO A 114 -9.93 4.20 9.34
C PRO A 114 -11.15 3.72 8.54
N VAL A 115 -11.53 4.52 7.56
CA VAL A 115 -12.43 4.11 6.47
C VAL A 115 -11.62 4.12 5.18
N ILE A 116 -11.63 3.00 4.46
CA ILE A 116 -10.78 2.79 3.28
C ILE A 116 -11.66 2.66 2.05
N TYR A 117 -11.34 3.45 1.03
CA TYR A 117 -11.96 3.45 -0.28
C TYR A 117 -10.93 3.05 -1.33
N VAL A 118 -11.38 2.36 -2.38
CA VAL A 118 -10.50 1.93 -3.48
C VAL A 118 -11.26 2.12 -4.78
N ASN A 119 -10.88 3.15 -5.54
CA ASN A 119 -11.55 3.59 -6.76
C ASN A 119 -13.02 4.01 -6.53
N GLY A 120 -13.28 4.74 -5.44
CA GLY A 120 -14.62 5.04 -4.92
C GLY A 120 -15.04 4.06 -3.83
#